data_AF-A0A1F9RBE6-F1
#
_entry.id   AF-A0A1F9RBE6-F1
#
_cell.length_a   1.000
_cell.length_b   1.000
_cell.length_c   1.000
_cell.angle_alpha   90.00
_cell.angle_beta   90.00
_cell.angle_gamma   90.00
#
_symmetry.space_group_name_H-M   'P 1'
#
loop_
_entity.id
_entity.type
_entity.pdbx_description
1 polymer ?
#
loop_
_entity_poly.entity_id
_entity_poly.type
_entity_poly.pdbx_seq_one_letter_code
_entity_poly.pdbx_strand_id
1 'polypeptide(L)'
;MAAKIPEIKFSSNAEEIPWDNAVVWTVMPRVGPRVYEWLDSEHIRYVSWSNGLVNIMPENNSILSSHCQCIVLPSAFVWIGKEVKVS
;
A
#
# COMPACT_ATOMS: atom_id res chain seq x y z
N MET A 1 1.08 -2.35 -14.51
CA MET A 1 1.95 -2.40 -13.32
C MET A 1 1.96 -3.78 -12.65
N ALA A 2 0.81 -4.47 -12.56
CA ALA A 2 0.72 -5.82 -11.99
C ALA A 2 1.76 -6.84 -12.52
N ALA A 3 2.12 -6.79 -13.82
CA ALA A 3 3.12 -7.67 -14.39
C ALA A 3 4.59 -7.32 -14.02
N LYS A 4 4.84 -6.14 -13.43
CA LYS A 4 6.19 -5.67 -13.05
C LYS A 4 6.43 -5.64 -11.54
N ILE A 5 5.38 -5.43 -10.74
CA ILE A 5 5.45 -5.39 -9.28
C ILE A 5 4.27 -6.20 -8.74
N PRO A 6 4.43 -7.52 -8.55
CA PRO A 6 3.33 -8.42 -8.15
C PRO A 6 2.89 -8.22 -6.69
N GLU A 7 3.71 -7.55 -5.89
CA GLU A 7 3.46 -7.28 -4.47
C GLU A 7 2.40 -6.19 -4.26
N ILE A 8 2.19 -5.30 -5.25
CA ILE A 8 1.10 -4.33 -5.21
C ILE A 8 -0.15 -4.99 -5.78
N LYS A 9 -1.10 -5.26 -4.90
CA LYS A 9 -2.37 -5.91 -5.23
C LYS A 9 -3.48 -4.87 -5.33
N PHE A 10 -4.57 -5.22 -6.01
CA PHE A 10 -5.72 -4.34 -6.15
C PHE A 10 -7.02 -5.13 -6.28
N SER A 11 -8.12 -4.53 -5.81
CA SER A 11 -9.48 -5.07 -5.94
C SER A 11 -10.51 -3.96 -5.82
N SER A 12 -11.69 -4.17 -6.42
CA SER A 12 -12.88 -3.33 -6.17
C SER A 12 -13.79 -3.91 -5.09
N ASN A 13 -13.51 -5.13 -4.62
CA ASN A 13 -14.24 -5.81 -3.55
C ASN A 13 -13.55 -5.58 -2.21
N ALA A 14 -14.25 -4.93 -1.27
CA ALA A 14 -13.69 -4.62 0.05
C ALA A 14 -13.48 -5.85 0.94
N GLU A 15 -14.17 -6.96 0.66
CA GLU A 15 -14.06 -8.21 1.43
C GLU A 15 -12.75 -8.97 1.15
N GLU A 16 -12.10 -8.69 0.02
CA GLU A 16 -10.84 -9.33 -0.37
C GLU A 16 -9.61 -8.66 0.26
N ILE A 17 -9.80 -7.51 0.92
CA ILE A 17 -8.71 -6.67 1.39
C ILE A 17 -8.26 -7.14 2.78
N PRO A 18 -6.96 -7.38 2.98
CA PRO A 18 -6.40 -7.75 4.28
C PRO A 18 -6.25 -6.52 5.18
N TRP A 19 -7.37 -5.92 5.61
CA TRP A 19 -7.44 -4.65 6.34
C TRP A 19 -6.55 -4.56 7.59
N ASP A 20 -6.29 -5.68 8.25
CA ASP A 20 -5.45 -5.74 9.45
C ASP A 20 -3.95 -5.85 9.12
N ASN A 21 -3.61 -6.44 7.98
CA ASN A 21 -2.25 -6.89 7.64
C ASN A 21 -1.63 -6.14 6.46
N ALA A 22 -2.20 -5.02 6.03
CA ALA A 22 -1.73 -4.28 4.86
C ALA A 22 -1.86 -2.76 5.02
N VAL A 23 -1.09 -2.05 4.19
CA VAL A 23 -1.37 -0.64 3.90
C VAL A 23 -2.23 -0.59 2.66
N VAL A 24 -3.43 -0.05 2.78
CA VAL A 24 -4.43 0.04 1.72
C VAL A 24 -4.62 1.49 1.37
N TRP A 25 -4.60 1.84 0.09
CA TRP A 25 -4.99 3.16 -0.38
C TRP A 25 -6.01 3.05 -1.48
N THR A 26 -6.77 4.11 -1.67
CA THR A 26 -7.70 4.16 -2.80
C THR A 26 -7.13 5.03 -3.91
N VAL A 27 -7.38 4.60 -5.14
CA VAL A 27 -7.35 5.49 -6.28
C VAL A 27 -8.80 5.83 -6.56
N MET A 28 -9.15 7.12 -6.53
CA MET A 28 -10.49 7.58 -6.90
C MET A 28 -10.52 7.76 -8.43
N PRO A 29 -11.04 6.81 -9.22
CA PRO A 29 -11.20 7.04 -10.65
C PRO A 29 -12.25 8.14 -10.87
N ARG A 30 -12.09 8.95 -11.92
CA ARG A 30 -13.09 9.97 -12.31
C ARG A 30 -14.44 9.32 -12.68
N VAL A 31 -14.41 8.07 -13.13
CA VAL A 31 -15.57 7.27 -13.51
C VAL A 31 -15.29 5.82 -13.12
N GLY A 32 -16.20 5.18 -12.38
CA GLY A 32 -16.09 3.77 -11.98
C GLY A 32 -16.13 3.54 -10.46
N PRO A 33 -16.17 2.26 -10.03
CA PRO A 33 -16.16 1.91 -8.62
C PRO A 33 -14.82 2.29 -7.98
N ARG A 34 -14.83 2.46 -6.65
CA ARG A 34 -13.60 2.64 -5.88
C ARG A 34 -12.71 1.42 -6.03
N VAL A 35 -11.45 1.64 -6.42
CA VAL A 35 -10.42 0.60 -6.45
C VAL A 35 -9.53 0.79 -5.24
N TYR A 36 -9.35 -0.30 -4.50
CA TYR A 36 -8.39 -0.39 -3.41
C TYR A 36 -7.13 -1.02 -3.95
N GLU A 37 -6.00 -0.38 -3.68
CA GLU A 37 -4.67 -0.92 -3.87
C GLU A 37 -4.06 -1.17 -2.51
N TRP A 38 -3.25 -2.21 -2.37
CA TRP A 38 -2.58 -2.46 -1.11
C TRP A 38 -1.23 -3.13 -1.28
N LEU A 39 -0.47 -3.04 -0.19
CA LEU A 39 0.77 -3.77 0.02
C LEU A 39 0.67 -4.51 1.35
N ASP A 40 0.88 -5.82 1.31
CA ASP A 40 0.88 -6.66 2.50
C ASP A 40 2.07 -6.32 3.40
N SER A 41 1.86 -6.43 4.71
CA SER A 41 2.84 -6.11 5.76
C SER A 41 4.16 -6.88 5.62
N GLU A 42 4.15 -8.08 5.03
CA GLU A 42 5.36 -8.85 4.76
C GLU A 42 6.34 -8.15 3.80
N HIS A 43 5.83 -7.26 2.94
CA HIS A 43 6.62 -6.46 2.01
C HIS A 43 6.98 -5.07 2.57
N ILE A 44 6.59 -4.78 3.82
CA ILE A 44 6.74 -3.47 4.47
C ILE A 44 7.66 -3.59 5.66
N ARG A 45 8.76 -2.84 5.62
CA ARG A 45 9.66 -2.71 6.76
C ARG A 45 9.05 -1.86 7.86
N TYR A 46 8.57 -0.68 7.47
CA TYR A 46 7.79 0.23 8.31
C TYR A 46 7.08 1.28 7.45
N VAL A 47 6.07 1.91 8.05
CA VAL A 47 5.38 3.07 7.51
C VAL A 47 5.72 4.30 8.35
N SER A 48 6.00 5.42 7.70
CA SER A 48 6.07 6.72 8.37
C SER A 48 5.05 7.68 7.79
N TRP A 49 4.60 8.64 8.60
CA TRP A 49 3.63 9.64 8.17
C TRP A 49 4.07 11.04 8.58
N SER A 50 4.17 11.94 7.60
CA SER A 50 4.44 13.35 7.83
C SER A 50 3.58 14.21 6.91
N ASN A 51 2.97 15.27 7.44
CA ASN A 51 2.24 16.29 6.68
C ASN A 51 1.20 15.72 5.68
N GLY A 52 0.46 14.68 6.07
CA GLY A 52 -0.54 14.08 5.18
C GLY A 52 0.03 13.09 4.14
N LEU A 53 1.35 12.89 4.08
CA LEU A 53 2.00 11.95 3.18
C LEU A 53 2.40 10.68 3.92
N VAL A 54 1.89 9.54 3.46
CA VAL A 54 2.26 8.23 3.98
C VAL A 54 3.42 7.69 3.16
N ASN A 55 4.52 7.35 3.82
CA ASN A 55 5.70 6.75 3.22
C ASN A 55 5.77 5.28 3.61
N ILE A 56 5.83 4.39 2.62
CA ILE A 56 6.00 2.95 2.83
C ILE A 56 7.44 2.58 2.45
N MET A 57 8.18 2.06 3.43
CA MET A 57 9.54 1.56 3.21
C MET A 57 9.49 0.07 2.89
N PRO A 58 9.97 -0.37 1.70
CA PRO A 58 10.00 -1.77 1.35
C PRO A 58 10.85 -2.61 2.31
N GLU A 59 10.39 -3.82 2.59
CA GLU A 59 11.22 -4.83 3.25
C GLU A 59 12.42 -5.19 2.36
N ASN A 60 13.58 -5.47 2.98
CA ASN A 60 14.83 -5.69 2.25
C ASN A 60 14.80 -6.90 1.30
N ASN A 61 13.94 -7.88 1.58
CA ASN A 61 13.77 -9.08 0.75
C ASN A 61 12.62 -8.95 -0.26
N SER A 62 11.89 -7.83 -0.26
CA SER A 62 10.79 -7.57 -1.20
C SER A 62 11.33 -7.19 -2.57
N ILE A 63 10.63 -7.58 -3.64
CA ILE A 63 10.96 -7.19 -5.02
C ILE A 63 10.92 -5.65 -5.15
N LEU A 64 10.01 -4.98 -4.45
CA LEU A 64 9.94 -3.51 -4.36
C LEU A 64 11.27 -2.88 -3.98
N SER A 65 12.06 -3.48 -3.08
CA SER A 65 13.34 -2.91 -2.65
C SER A 65 14.37 -2.83 -3.77
N SER A 66 14.23 -3.66 -4.82
CA SER A 66 15.05 -3.60 -6.03
C SER A 66 14.59 -2.52 -7.02
N HIS A 67 13.39 -1.95 -6.83
CA HIS A 67 12.77 -0.98 -7.73
C HIS A 67 12.62 0.41 -7.14
N CYS A 68 12.46 0.53 -5.83
CA CYS A 68 12.32 1.81 -5.15
C CYS A 68 12.87 1.75 -3.71
N GLN A 69 13.26 2.93 -3.20
CA GLN A 69 13.63 3.08 -1.79
C GLN A 69 12.42 3.36 -0.89
N CYS A 70 11.35 3.92 -1.47
CA CYS A 70 10.17 4.37 -0.76
C CYS A 70 9.00 4.48 -1.74
N ILE A 71 7.79 4.19 -1.27
CA ILE A 71 6.53 4.54 -1.94
C ILE A 71 5.91 5.69 -1.17
N VAL A 72 5.61 6.80 -1.85
CA VAL A 72 4.94 7.96 -1.25
C VAL A 72 3.49 7.97 -1.70
N LEU A 73 2.56 7.94 -0.76
CA LEU A 73 1.13 7.94 -1.01
C LEU A 73 0.53 9.31 -0.65
N PRO A 74 0.22 10.16 -1.65
CA PRO A 74 -0.55 11.38 -1.45
C PRO A 74 -2.07 11.12 -1.52
N SER A 75 -2.52 9.89 -1.23
CA SER A 75 -3.91 9.50 -1.46
C SER A 75 -4.89 10.17 -0.49
N ALA A 76 -6.10 10.44 -0.98
CA ALA A 76 -7.20 10.96 -0.17
C ALA A 76 -7.66 9.97 0.93
N PHE A 77 -7.36 8.68 0.76
CA PHE A 77 -7.61 7.66 1.76
C PHE A 77 -6.45 6.67 1.79
N VAL A 78 -5.86 6.54 2.98
CA VAL A 78 -4.88 5.51 3.32
C VAL A 78 -5.32 4.86 4.62
N TRP A 79 -5.35 3.54 4.64
CA TRP A 79 -5.63 2.70 5.80
C TRP A 79 -4.38 1.91 6.13
N ILE A 80 -3.91 2.02 7.37
CA ILE A 80 -2.75 1.27 7.86
C ILE A 80 -3.30 0.22 8.83
N GLY A 81 -3.21 -1.05 8.43
CA GLY A 81 -3.67 -2.16 9.26
C GLY A 81 -2.92 -2.23 10.60
N LYS A 82 -3.60 -2.74 11.63
CA LYS A 82 -3.07 -2.77 13.01
C LYS A 82 -1.80 -3.60 13.18
N GLU A 83 -1.54 -4.55 12.28
CA GLU A 83 -0.35 -5.40 12.30
C GLU A 83 0.80 -4.81 11.45
N VAL A 84 0.59 -3.65 10.82
CA VAL A 84 1.63 -2.95 10.07
C VAL A 84 2.54 -2.17 11.02
N LYS A 85 3.85 -2.36 10.88
CA LYS A 85 4.86 -1.63 11.65
C LYS A 85 4.86 -0.15 11.28
N VAL A 86 4.78 0.73 12.28
CA VAL A 86 4.79 2.19 12.11
C VAL A 86 5.99 2.82 12.83
N SER A 87 6.48 3.96 12.32
CA SER A 87 7.59 4.75 12.84
C SER A 87 7.28 6.25 12.88
#